data_AF-A0A271J1V1-F1
#
_entry.id   AF-A0A271J1V1-F1
#
_cell.length_a   1.000
_cell.length_b   1.000
_cell.length_c   1.000
_cell.angle_alpha   90.00
_cell.angle_beta   90.00
_cell.angle_gamma   90.00
#
_symmetry.space_group_name_H-M   'P 1'
#
loop_
_entity.id
_entity.type
_entity.pdbx_description
1 polymer ?
#
loop_
_entity_poly.entity_id
_entity_poly.type
_entity_poly.pdbx_seq_one_letter_code
_entity_poly.pdbx_strand_id
1 'polypeptide(L)'
;MFDDDFDDSIGDLDPEVVAAFDGAAAEAFAKRKARLTRTLVEGETGVQYESLALFAEPLFSLYELDAADAFRLRDEPDSVADDTVALLETARVLWAFFSLPPSERAHKRQALASQLVGEDPSEDDWVGLDGLLETVEIHWQAMLPEEIEMAQSTGHAVVGFDDLLHHPAFRVGPEEGDATHAGFGSDGLSETEARARFAQPLLESPEIMTDPDAFEDALARADDYWDLARNGGDPAAFAAEHAQDADETKRLADEARTMIERFRELFPEHAG
;
A
#
# COMPACT_ATOMS: atom_id res chain seq x y z
N MET A 1 -33.17 20.97 13.41
CA MET A 1 -33.79 19.65 13.64
C MET A 1 -33.74 19.00 12.28
N PHE A 2 -32.63 18.32 12.01
CA PHE A 2 -32.39 17.59 10.77
C PHE A 2 -32.53 16.11 11.14
N ASP A 3 -33.31 15.39 10.34
CA ASP A 3 -33.79 14.04 10.59
C ASP A 3 -32.67 12.99 10.56
N ASP A 4 -32.71 12.09 11.56
CA ASP A 4 -31.93 10.87 11.72
C ASP A 4 -32.53 9.73 10.85
N ASP A 5 -32.18 9.66 9.56
CA ASP A 5 -32.65 8.57 8.67
C ASP A 5 -31.49 7.75 8.05
N PHE A 6 -30.32 7.70 8.71
CA PHE A 6 -29.14 6.98 8.21
C PHE A 6 -28.64 5.88 9.16
N ASP A 7 -29.54 5.18 9.86
CA ASP A 7 -29.13 4.17 10.87
C ASP A 7 -29.90 2.84 10.80
N ASP A 8 -30.36 2.38 9.62
CA ASP A 8 -31.16 1.13 9.57
C ASP A 8 -30.89 0.20 8.36
N SER A 9 -29.67 0.18 7.80
CA SER A 9 -29.35 -0.74 6.67
C SER A 9 -28.22 -1.75 6.87
N ILE A 10 -27.61 -1.83 8.06
CA ILE A 10 -26.59 -2.88 8.36
C ILE A 10 -27.19 -4.06 9.16
N GLY A 11 -28.48 -4.00 9.53
CA GLY A 11 -29.10 -4.94 10.46
C GLY A 11 -29.59 -6.29 9.91
N ASP A 12 -29.48 -6.57 8.60
CA ASP A 12 -30.18 -7.71 7.98
C ASP A 12 -29.27 -8.60 7.11
N LEU A 13 -28.00 -8.77 7.52
CA LEU A 13 -27.11 -9.76 6.91
C LEU A 13 -27.38 -11.15 7.49
N ASP A 14 -27.54 -12.14 6.60
CA ASP A 14 -27.74 -13.54 6.97
C ASP A 14 -26.60 -14.04 7.88
N PRO A 15 -26.89 -14.60 9.06
CA PRO A 15 -25.87 -15.13 9.97
C PRO A 15 -24.95 -16.17 9.33
N GLU A 16 -25.41 -16.94 8.33
CA GLU A 16 -24.56 -17.87 7.59
C GLU A 16 -23.58 -17.14 6.67
N VAL A 17 -23.98 -15.98 6.13
CA VAL A 17 -23.11 -15.10 5.33
C VAL A 17 -22.07 -14.43 6.22
N VAL A 18 -22.47 -13.89 7.37
CA VAL A 18 -21.53 -13.32 8.36
C VAL A 18 -20.53 -14.39 8.84
N ALA A 19 -20.98 -15.60 9.17
CA ALA A 19 -20.09 -16.69 9.58
C ALA A 19 -19.16 -17.17 8.45
N ALA A 20 -19.60 -17.13 7.19
CA ALA A 20 -18.76 -17.43 6.04
C ALA A 20 -17.71 -16.33 5.79
N PHE A 21 -18.06 -15.06 5.98
CA PHE A 21 -17.12 -13.94 5.95
C PHE A 21 -16.08 -14.04 7.08
N ASP A 22 -16.53 -14.34 8.31
CA ASP A 22 -15.63 -14.53 9.46
C ASP A 22 -14.69 -15.74 9.26
N GLY A 23 -15.20 -16.83 8.67
CA GLY A 23 -14.41 -18.01 8.33
C GLY A 23 -13.36 -17.75 7.25
N ALA A 24 -13.73 -17.02 6.19
CA ALA A 24 -12.81 -16.65 5.11
C ALA A 24 -11.74 -15.65 5.57
N ALA A 25 -12.13 -14.67 6.40
CA ALA A 25 -11.21 -13.70 7.00
C ALA A 25 -10.19 -14.40 7.94
N ALA A 26 -10.65 -15.34 8.76
CA ALA A 26 -9.77 -16.12 9.63
C ALA A 26 -8.78 -17.00 8.83
N GLU A 27 -9.24 -17.62 7.73
CA GLU A 27 -8.37 -18.43 6.87
C GLU A 27 -7.32 -17.56 6.14
N ALA A 28 -7.72 -16.38 5.63
CA ALA A 28 -6.81 -15.43 5.01
C ALA A 28 -5.77 -14.92 6.01
N PHE A 29 -6.20 -14.55 7.23
CA PHE A 29 -5.30 -14.14 8.29
C PHE A 29 -4.29 -15.24 8.67
N ALA A 30 -4.73 -16.49 8.79
CA ALA A 30 -3.85 -17.62 9.07
C ALA A 30 -2.82 -17.87 7.94
N LYS A 31 -3.25 -17.74 6.67
CA LYS A 31 -2.34 -17.83 5.51
C LYS A 31 -1.32 -16.71 5.49
N ARG A 32 -1.74 -15.46 5.77
CA ARG A 32 -0.85 -14.31 5.92
C ARG A 32 0.18 -14.55 7.01
N LYS A 33 -0.28 -14.94 8.21
CA LYS A 33 0.57 -15.25 9.36
C LYS A 33 1.62 -16.31 8.99
N ALA A 34 1.19 -17.43 8.42
CA ALA A 34 2.11 -18.50 8.03
C ALA A 34 3.16 -18.03 7.00
N ARG A 35 2.75 -17.23 6.01
CA ARG A 35 3.65 -16.65 5.00
C ARG A 35 4.66 -15.71 5.65
N LEU A 36 4.18 -14.79 6.49
CA LEU A 36 5.00 -13.82 7.20
C LEU A 36 5.99 -14.50 8.16
N THR A 37 5.54 -15.44 8.98
CA THR A 37 6.40 -16.22 9.88
C THR A 37 7.52 -16.90 9.10
N ARG A 38 7.20 -17.56 7.98
CA ARG A 38 8.22 -18.19 7.14
C ARG A 38 9.23 -17.17 6.61
N THR A 39 8.75 -16.08 6.01
CA THR A 39 9.60 -15.02 5.44
C THR A 39 10.53 -14.39 6.49
N LEU A 40 10.05 -14.21 7.72
CA LEU A 40 10.86 -13.72 8.84
C LEU A 40 11.90 -14.75 9.29
N VAL A 41 11.48 -16.00 9.53
CA VAL A 41 12.35 -17.08 10.05
C VAL A 41 13.43 -17.48 9.05
N GLU A 42 13.11 -17.54 7.77
CA GLU A 42 14.06 -17.86 6.71
C GLU A 42 15.00 -16.69 6.39
N GLY A 43 14.71 -15.48 6.89
CA GLY A 43 15.49 -14.28 6.63
C GLY A 43 15.37 -13.80 5.17
N GLU A 44 14.27 -14.11 4.49
CA GLU A 44 14.05 -13.77 3.07
C GLU A 44 14.08 -12.25 2.83
N THR A 45 13.80 -11.46 3.86
CA THR A 45 13.87 -9.99 3.81
C THR A 45 15.30 -9.44 3.97
N GLY A 46 16.29 -10.33 4.03
CA GLY A 46 17.71 -9.99 4.12
C GLY A 46 18.23 -9.71 5.53
N VAL A 47 17.42 -9.92 6.57
CA VAL A 47 17.83 -9.77 7.98
C VAL A 47 17.71 -11.11 8.68
N GLN A 48 18.76 -11.52 9.41
CA GLN A 48 18.79 -12.75 10.20
C GLN A 48 17.72 -12.70 11.28
N TYR A 49 16.98 -13.80 11.42
CA TYR A 49 15.86 -13.91 12.34
C TYR A 49 16.27 -13.64 13.79
N GLU A 50 17.38 -14.21 14.24
CA GLU A 50 17.87 -14.03 15.61
C GLU A 50 18.26 -12.59 15.89
N SER A 51 18.89 -11.89 14.93
CA SER A 51 19.22 -10.47 15.06
C SER A 51 17.97 -9.60 15.11
N LEU A 52 16.95 -9.94 14.32
CA LEU A 52 15.67 -9.25 14.35
C LEU A 52 14.95 -9.45 15.69
N ALA A 53 14.95 -10.67 16.22
CA ALA A 53 14.36 -10.98 17.52
C ALA A 53 15.03 -10.21 18.66
N LEU A 54 16.37 -10.06 18.61
CA LEU A 54 17.12 -9.25 19.58
C LEU A 54 16.79 -7.75 19.43
N PHE A 55 16.74 -7.24 18.21
CA PHE A 55 16.35 -5.85 17.95
C PHE A 55 14.92 -5.53 18.44
N ALA A 56 14.03 -6.53 18.43
CA ALA A 56 12.66 -6.41 18.89
C ALA A 56 12.50 -6.41 20.43
N GLU A 57 13.55 -6.69 21.21
CA GLU A 57 13.48 -6.78 22.69
C GLU A 57 12.79 -5.57 23.36
N PRO A 58 13.04 -4.31 22.96
CA PRO A 58 12.35 -3.15 23.53
C PRO A 58 10.85 -3.18 23.28
N LEU A 59 10.40 -3.73 22.15
CA LEU A 59 8.99 -3.87 21.80
C LEU A 59 8.32 -4.92 22.70
N PHE A 60 8.96 -6.07 22.91
CA PHE A 60 8.44 -7.10 23.81
C PHE A 60 8.21 -6.54 25.22
N SER A 61 9.15 -5.71 25.69
CA SER A 61 9.02 -5.03 26.98
C SER A 61 7.89 -4.01 27.00
N LEU A 62 7.72 -3.23 25.93
CA LEU A 62 6.70 -2.19 25.80
C LEU A 62 5.28 -2.77 25.79
N TYR A 63 5.09 -3.91 25.10
CA TYR A 63 3.80 -4.58 24.96
C TYR A 63 3.58 -5.71 25.99
N GLU A 64 4.47 -5.83 26.99
CA GLU A 64 4.39 -6.86 28.05
C GLU A 64 4.31 -8.31 27.51
N LEU A 65 4.97 -8.58 26.38
CA LEU A 65 5.05 -9.90 25.76
C LEU A 65 6.34 -10.64 26.16
N ASP A 66 6.30 -11.98 26.17
CA ASP A 66 7.48 -12.80 26.47
C ASP A 66 8.44 -12.83 25.27
N ALA A 67 9.62 -12.24 25.42
CA ALA A 67 10.66 -12.24 24.39
C ALA A 67 11.15 -13.65 24.02
N ALA A 68 10.97 -14.64 24.91
CA ALA A 68 11.26 -16.03 24.59
C ALA A 68 10.41 -16.54 23.41
N ASP A 69 9.23 -15.95 23.18
CA ASP A 69 8.28 -16.38 22.15
C ASP A 69 8.80 -16.11 20.75
N ALA A 70 9.64 -15.08 20.58
CA ALA A 70 10.35 -14.87 19.34
C ALA A 70 11.21 -16.09 18.99
N PHE A 71 11.96 -16.63 19.94
CA PHE A 71 12.80 -17.80 19.66
C PHE A 71 11.97 -19.08 19.49
N ARG A 72 10.86 -19.22 20.24
CA ARG A 72 9.94 -20.35 20.10
C ARG A 72 9.23 -20.37 18.75
N LEU A 73 8.94 -19.21 18.16
CA LEU A 73 8.20 -19.09 16.89
C LEU A 73 8.85 -19.90 15.75
N ARG A 74 10.18 -20.01 15.76
CA ARG A 74 10.93 -20.76 14.75
C ARG A 74 10.64 -22.26 14.78
N ASP A 75 10.53 -22.83 15.99
CA ASP A 75 10.44 -24.28 16.18
C ASP A 75 8.99 -24.74 16.43
N GLU A 76 8.16 -23.88 17.04
CA GLU A 76 6.79 -24.17 17.47
C GLU A 76 5.79 -23.06 17.07
N PRO A 77 5.65 -22.73 15.76
CA PRO A 77 4.91 -21.55 15.29
C PRO A 77 3.43 -21.54 15.67
N ASP A 78 2.80 -22.72 15.75
CA ASP A 78 1.38 -22.87 16.13
C ASP A 78 1.13 -22.63 17.62
N SER A 79 2.17 -22.67 18.45
CA SER A 79 2.08 -22.47 19.91
C SER A 79 2.27 -21.01 20.35
N VAL A 80 2.71 -20.16 19.42
CA VAL A 80 3.07 -18.77 19.69
C VAL A 80 1.91 -17.85 19.30
N ALA A 81 1.64 -16.88 20.18
CA ALA A 81 0.57 -15.90 20.01
C ALA A 81 0.74 -15.09 18.71
N ASP A 82 -0.38 -14.71 18.11
CA ASP A 82 -0.39 -13.89 16.88
C ASP A 82 0.32 -12.56 17.10
N ASP A 83 0.18 -11.98 18.30
CA ASP A 83 0.82 -10.73 18.71
C ASP A 83 2.34 -10.77 18.61
N THR A 84 2.97 -11.93 18.86
CA THR A 84 4.42 -12.10 18.69
C THR A 84 4.84 -11.96 17.23
N VAL A 85 4.04 -12.50 16.30
CA VAL A 85 4.31 -12.40 14.86
C VAL A 85 4.11 -10.96 14.39
N ALA A 86 3.02 -10.32 14.83
CA ALA A 86 2.76 -8.91 14.54
C ALA A 86 3.88 -8.00 15.07
N LEU A 87 4.38 -8.26 16.28
CA LEU A 87 5.49 -7.49 16.85
C LEU A 87 6.78 -7.67 16.05
N LEU A 88 7.10 -8.89 15.60
CA LEU A 88 8.26 -9.13 14.74
C LEU A 88 8.10 -8.53 13.34
N GLU A 89 6.87 -8.46 12.83
CA GLU A 89 6.53 -7.69 11.63
C GLU A 89 6.88 -6.22 11.81
N THR A 90 6.39 -5.61 12.89
CA THR A 90 6.68 -4.23 13.27
C THR A 90 8.18 -4.01 13.43
N ALA A 91 8.88 -4.92 14.11
CA ALA A 91 10.33 -4.85 14.27
C ALA A 91 11.06 -4.83 12.91
N ARG A 92 10.60 -5.63 11.94
CA ARG A 92 11.24 -5.66 10.62
C ARG A 92 10.99 -4.37 9.83
N VAL A 93 9.80 -3.79 9.94
CA VAL A 93 9.47 -2.49 9.35
C VAL A 93 10.31 -1.39 9.98
N LEU A 94 10.43 -1.38 11.32
CA LEU A 94 11.26 -0.41 12.04
C LEU A 94 12.74 -0.56 11.69
N TRP A 95 13.26 -1.79 11.56
CA TRP A 95 14.64 -2.02 11.09
C TRP A 95 14.88 -1.35 9.74
N ALA A 96 13.97 -1.54 8.77
CA ALA A 96 14.08 -0.89 7.46
C ALA A 96 14.02 0.64 7.57
N PHE A 97 13.11 1.16 8.40
CA PHE A 97 12.95 2.59 8.61
C PHE A 97 14.20 3.23 9.21
N PHE A 98 14.79 2.61 10.25
CA PHE A 98 16.01 3.11 10.90
C PHE A 98 17.28 2.93 10.06
N SER A 99 17.25 2.03 9.08
CA SER A 99 18.31 1.90 8.07
C SER A 99 18.34 3.08 7.07
N LEU A 100 17.26 3.87 6.99
CA LEU A 100 17.22 5.06 6.14
C LEU A 100 18.08 6.21 6.72
N PRO A 101 18.67 7.06 5.87
CA PRO A 101 19.26 8.31 6.31
C PRO A 101 18.26 9.16 7.12
N PRO A 102 18.70 9.92 8.14
CA PRO A 102 17.80 10.75 8.95
C PRO A 102 16.91 11.72 8.16
N SER A 103 17.42 12.25 7.03
CA SER A 103 16.63 13.11 6.15
C SER A 103 15.47 12.37 5.48
N GLU A 104 15.65 11.11 5.12
CA GLU A 104 14.60 10.30 4.47
C GLU A 104 13.57 9.80 5.48
N ARG A 105 13.98 9.49 6.72
CA ARG A 105 13.06 9.11 7.80
C ARG A 105 11.96 10.15 8.02
N ALA A 106 12.28 11.44 7.94
CA ALA A 106 11.30 12.51 8.07
C ALA A 106 10.22 12.47 6.96
N HIS A 107 10.61 12.19 5.72
CA HIS A 107 9.69 12.09 4.59
C HIS A 107 8.87 10.80 4.60
N LYS A 108 9.40 9.73 5.18
CA LYS A 108 8.75 8.41 5.25
C LYS A 108 7.92 8.19 6.52
N ARG A 109 7.86 9.19 7.40
CA ARG A 109 7.14 9.11 8.68
C ARG A 109 5.64 8.88 8.52
N GLN A 110 5.01 9.53 7.52
CA GLN A 110 3.59 9.28 7.20
C GLN A 110 3.39 7.83 6.75
N ALA A 111 4.21 7.32 5.83
CA ALA A 111 4.11 5.94 5.35
C ALA A 111 4.30 4.92 6.46
N LEU A 112 5.21 5.18 7.40
CA LEU A 112 5.37 4.35 8.59
C LEU A 112 4.12 4.35 9.46
N ALA A 113 3.54 5.53 9.71
CA ALA A 113 2.31 5.63 10.50
C ALA A 113 1.16 4.88 9.81
N SER A 114 0.99 5.07 8.51
CA SER A 114 -0.02 4.34 7.72
C SER A 114 0.11 2.82 7.84
N GLN A 115 1.34 2.31 7.86
CA GLN A 115 1.60 0.88 8.02
C GLN A 115 1.31 0.35 9.45
N LEU A 116 1.60 1.14 10.48
CA LEU A 116 1.55 0.67 11.88
C LEU A 116 0.22 0.95 12.58
N VAL A 117 -0.44 2.06 12.26
CA VAL A 117 -1.66 2.53 12.94
C VAL A 117 -2.83 2.79 11.98
N GLY A 118 -2.59 2.79 10.67
CA GLY A 118 -3.62 2.96 9.63
C GLY A 118 -3.52 4.26 8.85
N GLU A 119 -4.21 4.35 7.70
CA GLU A 119 -4.03 5.41 6.68
C GLU A 119 -4.21 6.84 7.20
N ASP A 120 -5.12 7.03 8.16
CA ASP A 120 -5.42 8.32 8.80
C ASP A 120 -5.16 8.28 10.33
N PRO A 121 -3.89 8.40 10.78
CA PRO A 121 -3.55 8.36 12.19
C PRO A 121 -4.12 9.57 12.95
N SER A 122 -4.73 9.32 14.10
CA SER A 122 -5.17 10.39 15.02
C SER A 122 -3.98 11.03 15.74
N GLU A 123 -4.20 12.19 16.40
CA GLU A 123 -3.16 12.84 17.20
C GLU A 123 -2.62 11.91 18.31
N ASP A 124 -3.49 11.10 18.93
CA ASP A 124 -3.08 10.13 19.95
C ASP A 124 -2.23 9.00 19.35
N ASP A 125 -2.54 8.55 18.13
CA ASP A 125 -1.74 7.55 17.41
C ASP A 125 -0.34 8.09 17.09
N TRP A 126 -0.24 9.38 16.73
CA TRP A 126 1.04 10.05 16.53
C TRP A 126 1.87 10.12 17.81
N VAL A 127 1.25 10.46 18.94
CA VAL A 127 1.93 10.50 20.24
C VAL A 127 2.44 9.10 20.61
N GLY A 128 1.63 8.07 20.39
CA GLY A 128 2.03 6.67 20.62
C GLY A 128 3.19 6.24 19.73
N LEU A 129 3.11 6.54 18.42
CA LEU A 129 4.16 6.24 17.45
C LEU A 129 5.46 6.95 17.79
N ASP A 130 5.40 8.19 18.26
CA ASP A 130 6.59 8.95 18.64
C ASP A 130 7.29 8.32 19.85
N GLY A 131 6.54 7.93 20.87
CA GLY A 131 7.08 7.22 22.03
C GLY A 131 7.71 5.86 21.65
N LEU A 132 7.07 5.14 20.72
CA LEU A 132 7.60 3.90 20.15
C LEU A 132 8.93 4.15 19.42
N LEU A 133 8.96 5.14 18.54
CA LEU A 133 10.14 5.49 17.75
C LEU A 133 11.30 5.95 18.62
N GLU A 134 11.06 6.78 19.63
CA GLU A 134 12.08 7.21 20.59
C GLU A 134 12.69 6.00 21.34
N THR A 135 11.85 5.06 21.76
CA THR A 135 12.29 3.85 22.46
C THR A 135 13.21 2.99 21.59
N VAL A 136 12.80 2.75 20.34
CA VAL A 136 13.56 1.90 19.41
C VAL A 136 14.79 2.62 18.85
N GLU A 137 14.74 3.95 18.67
CA GLU A 137 15.87 4.73 18.18
C GLU A 137 17.07 4.64 19.13
N ILE A 138 16.85 4.65 20.44
CA ILE A 138 17.92 4.47 21.43
C ILE A 138 18.60 3.11 21.24
N HIS A 139 17.81 2.07 21.00
CA HIS A 139 18.34 0.72 20.79
C HIS A 139 19.10 0.62 19.45
N TRP A 140 18.54 1.17 18.37
CA TRP A 140 19.20 1.24 17.07
C TRP A 140 20.54 1.98 17.13
N GLN A 141 20.60 3.13 17.81
CA GLN A 141 21.83 3.90 17.98
C GLN A 141 22.90 3.20 18.82
N ALA A 142 22.50 2.22 19.64
CA ALA A 142 23.42 1.41 20.43
C ALA A 142 24.03 0.25 19.61
N MET A 143 23.44 -0.12 18.48
CA MET A 143 23.96 -1.18 17.61
C MET A 143 25.25 -0.73 16.91
N LEU A 144 26.24 -1.62 16.91
CA LEU A 144 27.48 -1.40 16.17
C LEU A 144 27.27 -1.65 14.67
N PRO A 145 27.99 -0.94 13.78
CA PRO A 145 27.93 -1.20 12.34
C PRO A 145 28.19 -2.67 11.98
N GLU A 146 29.12 -3.33 12.69
CA GLU A 146 29.44 -4.73 12.47
C GLU A 146 28.29 -5.67 12.88
N GLU A 147 27.48 -5.29 13.87
CA GLU A 147 26.29 -6.06 14.27
C GLU A 147 25.19 -5.94 13.22
N ILE A 148 25.03 -4.76 12.62
CA ILE A 148 24.09 -4.53 11.50
C ILE A 148 24.55 -5.31 10.26
N GLU A 149 25.84 -5.26 9.91
CA GLU A 149 26.40 -6.04 8.80
C GLU A 149 26.23 -7.55 9.01
N MET A 150 26.49 -8.03 10.23
CA MET A 150 26.29 -9.43 10.59
C MET A 150 24.81 -9.82 10.46
N ALA A 151 23.90 -9.00 10.99
CA ALA A 151 22.47 -9.22 10.89
C ALA A 151 21.98 -9.27 9.43
N GLN A 152 22.62 -8.51 8.54
CA GLN A 152 22.29 -8.48 7.11
C GLN A 152 23.01 -9.54 6.28
N SER A 153 23.90 -10.32 6.90
CA SER A 153 24.63 -11.42 6.26
C SER A 153 23.73 -12.65 6.12
N THR A 154 22.69 -12.49 5.31
CA THR A 154 21.82 -13.58 4.88
C THR A 154 22.18 -13.97 3.44
N GLY A 155 21.64 -15.10 2.96
CA GLY A 155 21.71 -15.45 1.54
C GLY A 155 20.81 -14.56 0.64
N HIS A 156 20.09 -13.60 1.23
CA HIS A 156 19.05 -12.80 0.58
C HIS A 156 19.45 -11.32 0.55
N ALA A 157 18.89 -10.57 -0.40
CA ALA A 157 19.09 -9.13 -0.46
C ALA A 157 18.33 -8.44 0.68
N VAL A 158 18.95 -7.42 1.29
CA VAL A 158 18.29 -6.59 2.30
C VAL A 158 17.19 -5.78 1.63
N VAL A 159 15.94 -6.08 1.99
CA VAL A 159 14.77 -5.37 1.48
C VAL A 159 14.68 -4.00 2.17
N GLY A 160 14.66 -2.93 1.37
CA GLY A 160 14.54 -1.54 1.83
C GLY A 160 13.14 -1.21 2.34
N PHE A 161 12.98 -0.01 2.94
CA PHE A 161 11.72 0.39 3.56
C PHE A 161 10.53 0.39 2.58
N ASP A 162 10.67 1.07 1.44
CA ASP A 162 9.59 1.14 0.45
C ASP A 162 9.25 -0.24 -0.12
N ASP A 163 10.27 -1.03 -0.50
CA ASP A 163 10.07 -2.39 -1.02
C ASP A 163 9.40 -3.32 0.00
N LEU A 164 9.71 -3.12 1.29
CA LEU A 164 9.13 -3.91 2.38
C LEU A 164 7.63 -3.60 2.56
N LEU A 165 7.22 -2.32 2.46
CA LEU A 165 5.80 -1.95 2.55
C LEU A 165 4.97 -2.55 1.40
N HIS A 166 5.59 -2.76 0.24
CA HIS A 166 4.96 -3.43 -0.91
C HIS A 166 5.17 -4.95 -0.92
N HIS A 167 5.91 -5.50 0.05
CA HIS A 167 6.22 -6.92 0.08
C HIS A 167 4.96 -7.74 0.39
N PRO A 168 4.67 -8.82 -0.36
CA PRO A 168 3.45 -9.62 -0.18
C PRO A 168 3.22 -10.14 1.24
N ALA A 169 4.28 -10.33 2.02
CA ALA A 169 4.17 -10.79 3.42
C ALA A 169 3.85 -9.67 4.43
N PHE A 170 4.14 -8.40 4.11
CA PHE A 170 4.05 -7.26 5.04
C PHE A 170 2.92 -6.29 4.69
N ARG A 171 2.31 -6.42 3.52
CA ARG A 171 1.14 -5.63 3.16
C ARG A 171 0.02 -5.88 4.18
N VAL A 172 -0.48 -4.80 4.78
CA VAL A 172 -1.72 -4.79 5.58
C VAL A 172 -2.81 -4.27 4.64
N GLY A 173 -3.52 -5.21 4.01
CA GLY A 173 -4.55 -4.92 3.01
C GLY A 173 -5.07 -6.24 2.44
N PRO A 174 -6.23 -6.24 1.76
CA PRO A 174 -6.82 -7.46 1.24
C PRO A 174 -5.80 -8.20 0.36
N GLU A 175 -5.43 -9.41 0.80
CA GLU A 175 -4.61 -10.34 0.03
C GLU A 175 -5.34 -10.63 -1.29
N GLU A 176 -4.65 -10.42 -2.41
CA GLU A 176 -5.08 -10.85 -3.75
C GLU A 176 -6.55 -10.52 -4.10
N GLY A 177 -6.81 -9.29 -4.51
CA GLY A 177 -8.12 -8.97 -5.11
C GLY A 177 -8.40 -7.51 -5.43
N ASP A 178 -7.60 -6.56 -4.93
CA ASP A 178 -7.88 -5.15 -5.18
C ASP A 178 -7.06 -4.60 -6.36
N ALA A 179 -7.67 -4.67 -7.55
CA ALA A 179 -7.15 -4.11 -8.79
C ALA A 179 -7.10 -2.57 -8.83
N THR A 180 -7.29 -1.91 -7.68
CA THR A 180 -7.17 -0.45 -7.53
C THR A 180 -5.90 0.00 -6.82
N HIS A 181 -5.09 -0.90 -6.24
CA HIS A 181 -3.92 -0.55 -5.42
C HIS A 181 -2.61 -1.26 -5.83
N ALA A 182 -2.43 -1.57 -7.10
CA ALA A 182 -1.10 -1.58 -7.68
C ALA A 182 -0.86 -0.15 -8.17
N GLY A 183 0.00 0.59 -7.46
CA GLY A 183 0.30 1.98 -7.82
C GLY A 183 0.65 2.12 -9.31
N PHE A 184 0.45 3.32 -9.83
CA PHE A 184 0.62 3.60 -11.25
C PHE A 184 2.04 4.13 -11.53
N GLY A 185 2.73 3.44 -12.45
CA GLY A 185 4.06 3.82 -12.92
C GLY A 185 5.19 3.48 -11.94
N SER A 186 6.42 3.79 -12.31
CA SER A 186 7.63 3.49 -11.50
C SER A 186 7.64 4.15 -10.12
N ASP A 187 6.87 5.23 -9.97
CA ASP A 187 6.81 6.05 -8.77
C ASP A 187 5.73 5.57 -7.79
N GLY A 188 4.96 4.52 -8.13
CA GLY A 188 3.92 3.94 -7.26
C GLY A 188 2.78 4.90 -6.94
N LEU A 189 2.38 5.73 -7.92
CA LEU A 189 1.37 6.78 -7.71
C LEU A 189 0.02 6.20 -7.30
N SER A 190 -0.71 6.93 -6.46
CA SER A 190 -2.13 6.65 -6.22
C SER A 190 -2.95 6.82 -7.51
N GLU A 191 -4.12 6.19 -7.60
CA GLU A 191 -4.98 6.33 -8.78
C GLU A 191 -5.34 7.80 -9.07
N THR A 192 -5.61 8.59 -8.03
CA THR A 192 -5.91 10.01 -8.16
C THR A 192 -4.75 10.79 -8.79
N GLU A 193 -3.52 10.55 -8.34
CA GLU A 193 -2.33 11.21 -8.88
C GLU A 193 -2.02 10.75 -10.31
N ALA A 194 -2.24 9.47 -10.58
CA ALA A 194 -2.07 8.88 -11.90
C ALA A 194 -3.06 9.46 -12.91
N ARG A 195 -4.35 9.57 -12.51
CA ARG A 195 -5.40 10.24 -13.29
C ARG A 195 -5.07 11.70 -13.55
N ALA A 196 -4.57 12.43 -12.54
CA ALA A 196 -4.15 13.83 -12.71
C ALA A 196 -3.00 13.96 -13.72
N ARG A 197 -1.97 13.11 -13.64
CA ARG A 197 -0.82 13.09 -14.57
C ARG A 197 -1.22 12.66 -15.98
N PHE A 198 -2.20 11.76 -16.08
CA PHE A 198 -2.80 11.33 -17.32
C PHE A 198 -3.56 12.47 -18.01
N ALA A 199 -4.46 13.14 -17.28
CA ALA A 199 -5.34 14.19 -17.78
C ALA A 199 -4.62 15.49 -18.17
N GLN A 200 -3.38 15.70 -17.69
CA GLN A 200 -2.61 16.93 -17.87
C GLN A 200 -2.63 17.53 -19.30
N PRO A 201 -2.43 16.77 -20.40
CA PRO A 201 -2.42 17.35 -21.75
C PRO A 201 -3.78 17.90 -22.18
N LEU A 202 -4.87 17.31 -21.69
CA LEU A 202 -6.21 17.80 -21.98
C LEU A 202 -6.45 19.10 -21.22
N LEU A 203 -6.10 19.14 -19.94
CA LEU A 203 -6.29 20.29 -19.05
C LEU A 203 -5.41 21.51 -19.39
N GLU A 204 -4.25 21.30 -20.01
CA GLU A 204 -3.34 22.36 -20.46
C GLU A 204 -3.69 22.91 -21.85
N SER A 205 -4.80 22.47 -22.46
CA SER A 205 -5.26 22.97 -23.76
C SER A 205 -5.58 24.47 -23.70
N PRO A 206 -5.16 25.28 -24.70
CA PRO A 206 -5.39 26.73 -24.72
C PRO A 206 -6.86 27.15 -24.61
N GLU A 207 -7.79 26.28 -25.03
CA GLU A 207 -9.24 26.52 -25.05
C GLU A 207 -9.84 26.51 -23.63
N ILE A 208 -9.26 25.71 -22.74
CA ILE A 208 -9.72 25.51 -21.35
C ILE A 208 -9.38 26.70 -20.44
N MET A 209 -8.28 27.40 -20.71
CA MET A 209 -7.88 28.56 -19.90
C MET A 209 -8.87 29.74 -19.99
N THR A 210 -9.85 29.67 -20.88
CA THR A 210 -10.80 30.75 -21.18
C THR A 210 -12.26 30.40 -20.91
N ASP A 211 -12.59 29.13 -20.67
CA ASP A 211 -13.97 28.65 -20.49
C ASP A 211 -14.06 27.57 -19.38
N PRO A 212 -14.74 27.84 -18.26
CA PRO A 212 -14.95 26.87 -17.18
C PRO A 212 -15.70 25.60 -17.62
N ASP A 213 -16.64 25.71 -18.56
CA ASP A 213 -17.41 24.55 -19.02
C ASP A 213 -16.50 23.61 -19.83
N ALA A 214 -15.54 24.16 -20.56
CA ALA A 214 -14.53 23.39 -21.30
C ALA A 214 -13.57 22.61 -20.38
N PHE A 215 -13.36 23.07 -19.13
CA PHE A 215 -12.56 22.36 -18.13
C PHE A 215 -13.29 21.10 -17.63
N GLU A 216 -14.58 21.22 -17.30
CA GLU A 216 -15.39 20.08 -16.85
C GLU A 216 -15.53 19.03 -17.95
N ASP A 217 -15.79 19.48 -19.19
CA ASP A 217 -15.86 18.60 -20.35
C ASP A 217 -14.53 17.87 -20.62
N ALA A 218 -13.39 18.52 -20.36
CA ALA A 218 -12.08 17.89 -20.52
C ALA A 218 -11.79 16.86 -19.43
N LEU A 219 -12.24 17.07 -18.19
CA LEU A 219 -12.14 16.07 -17.13
C LEU A 219 -12.99 14.85 -17.43
N ALA A 220 -14.24 15.04 -17.84
CA ALA A 220 -15.14 13.93 -18.20
C ALA A 220 -14.53 13.08 -19.33
N ARG A 221 -14.01 13.73 -20.39
CA ARG A 221 -13.31 13.02 -21.47
C ARG A 221 -12.03 12.31 -20.99
N ALA A 222 -11.30 12.90 -20.06
CA ALA A 222 -10.11 12.26 -19.50
C ALA A 222 -10.46 10.97 -18.76
N ASP A 223 -11.53 10.96 -17.97
CA ASP A 223 -12.03 9.75 -17.30
C ASP A 223 -12.50 8.70 -18.31
N ASP A 224 -13.24 9.11 -19.35
CA ASP A 224 -13.68 8.19 -20.41
C ASP A 224 -12.48 7.53 -21.12
N TYR A 225 -11.44 8.31 -21.46
CA TYR A 225 -10.24 7.76 -22.09
C TYR A 225 -9.41 6.88 -21.16
N TRP A 226 -9.39 7.19 -19.86
CA TRP A 226 -8.75 6.37 -18.85
C TRP A 226 -9.40 4.98 -18.78
N ASP A 227 -10.72 4.93 -18.71
CA ASP A 227 -11.48 3.68 -18.69
C ASP A 227 -11.34 2.92 -20.02
N LEU A 228 -11.35 3.63 -21.14
CA LEU A 228 -11.13 3.04 -22.47
C LEU A 228 -9.74 2.40 -22.57
N ALA A 229 -8.71 3.02 -22.01
CA ALA A 229 -7.34 2.51 -22.01
C ALA A 229 -7.16 1.27 -21.12
N ARG A 230 -7.78 1.24 -19.93
CA ARG A 230 -7.73 0.09 -19.01
C ARG A 230 -8.45 -1.13 -19.54
N ASN A 231 -9.56 -0.93 -20.24
CA ASN A 231 -10.42 -2.02 -20.71
C ASN A 231 -10.09 -2.51 -22.13
N GLY A 232 -9.05 -1.96 -22.77
CA GLY A 232 -8.65 -2.33 -24.13
C GLY A 232 -9.70 -1.94 -25.20
N GLY A 233 -10.45 -0.87 -24.97
CA GLY A 233 -11.53 -0.44 -25.87
C GLY A 233 -11.04 0.19 -27.17
N ASP A 234 -11.91 0.25 -28.19
CA ASP A 234 -11.60 0.80 -29.50
C ASP A 234 -11.91 2.32 -29.57
N PRO A 235 -10.90 3.19 -29.80
CA PRO A 235 -11.09 4.62 -30.01
C PRO A 235 -12.12 4.99 -31.09
N ALA A 236 -12.20 4.19 -32.15
CA ALA A 236 -13.13 4.46 -33.25
C ALA A 236 -14.58 4.17 -32.85
N ALA A 237 -14.80 3.14 -32.04
CA ALA A 237 -16.11 2.81 -31.49
C ALA A 237 -16.55 3.86 -30.46
N PHE A 238 -15.66 4.26 -29.55
CA PHE A 238 -15.91 5.33 -28.59
C PHE A 238 -16.33 6.63 -29.28
N ALA A 239 -15.57 7.05 -30.29
CA ALA A 239 -15.83 8.30 -31.00
C ALA A 239 -17.16 8.29 -31.77
N ALA A 240 -17.56 7.14 -32.32
CA ALA A 240 -18.84 7.02 -33.04
C ALA A 240 -20.06 7.10 -32.11
N GLU A 241 -19.89 6.78 -30.82
CA GLU A 241 -20.95 6.84 -29.80
C GLU A 241 -21.09 8.25 -29.19
N HIS A 242 -19.98 8.98 -29.07
CA HIS A 242 -19.94 10.25 -28.34
C HIS A 242 -19.92 11.50 -29.24
N ALA A 243 -19.60 11.37 -30.53
CA ALA A 243 -19.59 12.49 -31.46
C ALA A 243 -20.98 12.83 -32.01
N GLN A 244 -21.22 14.12 -32.29
CA GLN A 244 -22.45 14.62 -32.91
C GLN A 244 -22.36 14.64 -34.46
N ASP A 245 -21.14 14.75 -35.00
CA ASP A 245 -20.89 14.76 -36.44
C ASP A 245 -19.60 14.05 -36.85
N ALA A 246 -19.35 13.97 -38.16
CA ALA A 246 -18.23 13.22 -38.73
C ALA A 246 -16.86 13.88 -38.47
N ASP A 247 -16.81 15.21 -38.35
CA ASP A 247 -15.56 15.93 -38.08
C ASP A 247 -15.18 15.77 -36.60
N GLU A 248 -16.17 15.81 -35.71
CA GLU A 248 -16.02 15.51 -34.29
C GLU A 248 -15.67 14.04 -34.04
N THR A 249 -16.28 13.10 -34.78
CA THR A 249 -15.96 11.67 -34.72
C THR A 249 -14.48 11.44 -34.99
N LYS A 250 -13.94 12.12 -36.01
CA LYS A 250 -12.53 11.99 -36.35
C LYS A 250 -11.63 12.58 -35.26
N ARG A 251 -11.98 13.77 -34.74
CA ARG A 251 -11.24 14.45 -33.68
C ARG A 251 -11.17 13.61 -32.40
N LEU A 252 -12.31 13.10 -31.93
CA LEU A 252 -12.39 12.26 -30.72
C LEU A 252 -11.63 10.94 -30.90
N ALA A 253 -11.68 10.31 -32.08
CA ALA A 253 -10.94 9.07 -32.32
C ALA A 253 -9.42 9.28 -32.29
N ASP A 254 -8.93 10.41 -32.81
CA ASP A 254 -7.50 10.76 -32.81
C ASP A 254 -7.03 11.19 -31.40
N GLU A 255 -7.85 11.93 -30.65
CA GLU A 255 -7.60 12.32 -29.26
C GLU A 255 -7.56 11.09 -28.34
N ALA A 256 -8.58 10.23 -28.39
CA ALA A 256 -8.64 8.98 -27.64
C ALA A 256 -7.43 8.08 -27.91
N ARG A 257 -7.02 7.93 -29.18
CA ARG A 257 -5.83 7.14 -29.53
C ARG A 257 -4.56 7.69 -28.88
N THR A 258 -4.37 9.00 -28.93
CA THR A 258 -3.22 9.68 -28.33
C THR A 258 -3.19 9.48 -26.82
N MET A 259 -4.35 9.60 -26.16
CA MET A 259 -4.47 9.40 -24.72
C MET A 259 -4.23 7.95 -24.31
N ILE A 260 -4.75 6.96 -25.05
CA ILE A 260 -4.48 5.55 -24.78
C ILE A 260 -3.00 5.21 -24.98
N GLU A 261 -2.34 5.75 -26.00
CA GLU A 261 -0.90 5.59 -26.19
C GLU A 261 -0.12 6.17 -25.00
N ARG A 262 -0.49 7.35 -24.52
CA ARG A 262 0.08 7.94 -23.31
C ARG A 262 -0.16 7.08 -22.07
N PHE A 263 -1.35 6.50 -21.91
CA PHE A 263 -1.62 5.57 -20.81
C PHE A 263 -0.65 4.39 -20.82
N ARG A 264 -0.41 3.80 -22.00
CA ARG A 264 0.55 2.70 -22.18
C ARG A 264 2.00 3.10 -21.89
N GLU A 265 2.37 4.32 -22.22
CA GLU A 265 3.71 4.85 -21.93
C GLU A 265 3.90 5.12 -20.43
N LEU A 266 2.90 5.69 -19.76
CA LEU A 266 2.98 6.04 -18.35
C LEU A 266 2.78 4.83 -17.44
N PHE A 267 1.90 3.91 -17.82
CA PHE A 267 1.39 2.82 -16.97
C PHE A 267 1.33 1.48 -17.75
N PRO A 268 2.47 0.97 -18.24
CA PRO A 268 2.51 -0.20 -19.13
C PRO A 268 1.94 -1.48 -18.48
N GLU A 269 2.02 -1.59 -17.15
CA GLU A 269 1.54 -2.75 -16.39
C GLU A 269 0.02 -2.80 -16.22
N HIS A 270 -0.67 -1.69 -16.53
CA HIS A 270 -2.11 -1.49 -16.31
C HIS A 270 -2.90 -1.37 -17.62
N ALA A 271 -2.23 -1.47 -18.76
CA ALA A 271 -2.86 -1.34 -20.07
C ALA A 271 -3.57 -2.64 -20.48
N GLY A 272 -4.84 -2.53 -20.88
CA GLY A 272 -5.65 -3.61 -21.45
C GLY A 272 -5.36 -3.92 -22.92
#